data_AF-A0A4R0XB44-F1
#
_entry.id   AF-A0A4R0XB44-F1
#
_cell.length_a   1.000
_cell.length_b   1.000
_cell.length_c   1.000
_cell.angle_alpha   90.00
_cell.angle_beta   90.00
_cell.angle_gamma   90.00
#
_symmetry.space_group_name_H-M   'P 1'
#
loop_
_entity.id
_entity.type
_entity.pdbx_description
1 polymer ?
#
loop_
_entity_poly.entity_id
_entity_poly.type
_entity_poly.pdbx_seq_one_letter_code
_entity_poly.pdbx_strand_id
1 'polypeptide(L)'
;RFSLRGRPLWKSMHAALGIWLAVGVLAFVLTGLPWTGSWGKQFKSLSASARLGAPPGEWGGLPLHSLRLGGQTPANGSRPADAQTRHGSHEAHESGMDAMPGITMDDLPLPQVPWAAGAAPVPQSHDAGAAAPTLGRVVAQMRTLGLTDGYDVALPASVSGVYTVSYFPTDPKLERTLYVDQYRGAILKDIRYGDYGAIGKAVSYGTSLHMGRYLGLLNQLVCAALSLGLAALAVTGCVMWWKRRPAGTLGAPARERTGAPMRGWKLGLVLLGLVFPLMGVTLVAVWFADRMIFGRSSQPVAS
;
A
#
# COMPACT_ATOMS: atom_id res chain seq x y z
N ARG A 1 33.86 23.83 11.90
CA ARG A 1 33.22 23.53 10.58
C ARG A 1 32.92 24.78 9.74
N PHE A 2 32.75 25.97 10.34
CA PHE A 2 32.44 27.22 9.63
C PHE A 2 33.62 27.91 8.90
N SER A 3 34.84 27.35 8.91
CA SER A 3 36.00 27.91 8.19
C SER A 3 36.19 27.36 6.77
N LEU A 4 35.40 26.35 6.37
CA LEU A 4 35.54 25.73 5.05
C LEU A 4 34.97 26.64 3.96
N ARG A 5 35.70 26.81 2.86
CA ARG A 5 35.26 27.52 1.66
C ARG A 5 35.43 26.65 0.42
N GLY A 6 34.65 26.91 -0.63
CA GLY A 6 34.78 26.20 -1.90
C GLY A 6 34.44 24.70 -1.80
N ARG A 7 35.27 23.83 -2.39
CA ARG A 7 34.98 22.39 -2.55
C ARG A 7 34.81 21.63 -1.21
N PRO A 8 35.66 21.81 -0.18
CA PRO A 8 35.48 21.16 1.12
C PRO A 8 34.16 21.49 1.83
N LEU A 9 33.65 22.72 1.67
CA LEU A 9 32.38 23.14 2.25
C LEU A 9 31.21 22.33 1.67
N TRP A 10 31.12 22.25 0.34
CA TRP A 10 30.07 21.48 -0.34
C TRP A 10 30.10 20.00 0.03
N LYS A 11 31.30 19.40 0.10
CA LYS A 11 31.48 18.00 0.55
C LYS A 11 30.99 17.80 1.98
N SER A 12 31.34 18.71 2.89
CA SER A 12 30.90 18.65 4.29
C SER A 12 29.40 18.85 4.45
N MET A 13 28.79 19.80 3.73
CA MET A 13 27.36 20.06 3.79
C MET A 13 26.55 18.88 3.24
N HIS A 14 26.92 18.37 2.05
CA HIS A 14 26.25 17.22 1.44
C HIS A 14 26.35 15.97 2.32
N ALA A 15 27.53 15.67 2.85
CA ALA A 15 27.72 14.51 3.72
C ALA A 15 26.95 14.63 5.03
N ALA A 16 26.97 15.80 5.68
CA ALA A 16 26.24 16.02 6.92
C ALA A 16 24.72 15.93 6.71
N LEU A 17 24.21 16.58 5.67
CA LEU A 17 22.80 16.51 5.28
C LEU A 17 22.40 15.06 4.95
N GLY A 18 23.23 14.35 4.20
CA GLY A 18 23.00 12.98 3.78
C GLY A 18 22.88 11.99 4.93
N ILE A 19 23.78 12.07 5.93
CA ILE A 19 23.77 11.16 7.08
C ILE A 19 22.48 11.31 7.88
N TRP A 20 22.07 12.54 8.18
CA TRP A 20 20.85 12.78 8.96
C TRP A 20 19.59 12.44 8.18
N LEU A 21 19.54 12.80 6.89
CA LEU A 21 18.40 12.45 6.05
C LEU A 21 18.28 10.96 5.80
N ALA A 22 19.38 10.20 5.73
CA ALA A 22 19.34 8.77 5.42
C ALA A 22 18.45 8.00 6.40
N VAL A 23 18.49 8.33 7.69
CA VAL A 23 17.64 7.67 8.70
C VAL A 23 16.16 7.96 8.46
N GLY A 24 15.82 9.24 8.27
CA GLY A 24 14.43 9.65 8.03
C GLY A 24 13.88 9.15 6.69
N VAL A 25 14.69 9.19 5.64
CA VAL A 25 14.35 8.68 4.31
C VAL A 25 14.19 7.17 4.33
N LEU A 26 15.02 6.44 5.08
CA LEU A 26 14.84 4.99 5.22
C LEU A 26 13.48 4.66 5.84
N ALA A 27 13.12 5.33 6.95
CA ALA A 27 11.80 5.18 7.54
C ALA A 27 10.68 5.55 6.56
N PHE A 28 10.84 6.66 5.83
CA PHE A 28 9.88 7.14 4.84
C PHE A 28 9.69 6.16 3.66
N VAL A 29 10.77 5.54 3.18
CA VAL A 29 10.71 4.50 2.15
C VAL A 29 9.98 3.27 2.68
N LEU A 30 10.32 2.79 3.87
CA LEU A 30 9.70 1.62 4.48
C LEU A 30 8.18 1.78 4.67
N THR A 31 7.71 2.99 5.00
CA THR A 31 6.28 3.27 5.15
C THR A 31 5.52 3.40 3.82
N GLY A 32 6.21 3.73 2.72
CA GLY A 32 5.61 3.83 1.39
C GLY A 32 5.63 2.52 0.59
N LEU A 33 6.62 1.64 0.83
CA LEU A 33 6.80 0.38 0.08
C LEU A 33 5.54 -0.51 -0.01
N PRO A 34 4.76 -0.72 1.07
CA PRO A 34 3.57 -1.58 1.04
C PRO A 34 2.47 -1.14 0.05
N TRP A 35 2.52 0.12 -0.43
CA TRP A 35 1.56 0.71 -1.37
C TRP A 35 2.07 0.83 -2.80
N THR A 36 3.26 0.32 -3.08
CA THR A 36 3.82 0.35 -4.45
C THR A 36 3.09 -0.63 -5.37
N GLY A 37 2.89 -0.25 -6.64
CA GLY A 37 2.09 -1.04 -7.58
C GLY A 37 2.67 -2.41 -7.94
N SER A 38 4.00 -2.60 -7.86
CA SER A 38 4.66 -3.88 -8.16
C SER A 38 4.98 -4.68 -6.90
N TRP A 39 5.77 -4.10 -5.98
CA TRP A 39 6.20 -4.79 -4.76
C TRP A 39 5.08 -4.87 -3.71
N GLY A 40 4.31 -3.80 -3.54
CA GLY A 40 3.21 -3.73 -2.57
C GLY A 40 2.10 -4.75 -2.82
N LYS A 41 1.76 -5.03 -4.09
CA LYS A 41 0.80 -6.10 -4.45
C LYS A 41 1.27 -7.47 -4.00
N GLN A 42 2.55 -7.80 -4.23
CA GLN A 42 3.13 -9.07 -3.82
C GLN A 42 3.22 -9.17 -2.28
N PHE A 43 3.62 -8.08 -1.63
CA PHE A 43 3.66 -8.02 -0.17
C PHE A 43 2.27 -8.18 0.45
N LYS A 44 1.23 -7.55 -0.12
CA LYS A 44 -0.15 -7.71 0.32
C LYS A 44 -0.64 -9.16 0.13
N SER A 45 -0.40 -9.76 -1.03
CA SER A 45 -0.74 -11.16 -1.32
C SER A 45 -0.07 -12.13 -0.34
N LEU A 46 1.23 -11.95 -0.07
CA LEU A 46 1.95 -12.77 0.91
C LEU A 46 1.39 -12.57 2.32
N SER A 47 1.19 -11.33 2.75
CA SER A 47 0.62 -11.01 4.07
C SER A 47 -0.79 -11.57 4.25
N ALA A 48 -1.58 -11.56 3.19
CA ALA A 48 -2.89 -12.20 3.12
C ALA A 48 -2.75 -13.72 3.31
N SER A 49 -1.92 -14.39 2.50
CA SER A 49 -1.70 -15.85 2.59
C SER A 49 -1.19 -16.30 3.98
N ALA A 50 -0.40 -15.46 4.64
CA ALA A 50 0.12 -15.70 5.98
C ALA A 50 -0.84 -15.28 7.12
N ARG A 51 -2.02 -14.73 6.79
CA ARG A 51 -3.03 -14.21 7.74
C ARG A 51 -2.52 -13.10 8.66
N LEU A 52 -1.60 -12.26 8.18
CA LEU A 52 -0.95 -11.21 8.96
C LEU A 52 -1.54 -9.81 8.69
N GLY A 53 -2.17 -9.62 7.53
CA GLY A 53 -2.72 -8.34 7.07
C GLY A 53 -4.22 -8.18 7.32
N ALA A 54 -5.01 -9.11 6.76
CA ALA A 54 -6.47 -9.09 6.81
C ALA A 54 -7.03 -9.66 8.14
N PRO A 55 -8.27 -9.32 8.51
CA PRO A 55 -8.93 -9.86 9.69
C PRO A 55 -8.94 -11.39 9.82
N PRO A 56 -8.86 -11.94 11.04
CA PRO A 56 -9.16 -13.34 11.29
C PRO A 56 -10.57 -13.67 10.77
N GLY A 57 -10.70 -14.66 9.88
CA GLY A 57 -11.99 -15.06 9.29
C GLY A 57 -12.30 -14.45 7.91
N GLU A 58 -11.42 -13.65 7.31
CA GLU A 58 -11.59 -13.27 5.89
C GLU A 58 -11.44 -14.45 4.92
N TRP A 59 -10.83 -15.54 5.40
CA TRP A 59 -10.66 -16.82 4.71
C TRP A 59 -11.82 -17.80 5.00
N GLY A 60 -13.04 -17.27 5.16
CA GLY A 60 -14.26 -18.07 5.36
C GLY A 60 -14.82 -18.17 6.79
N GLY A 61 -14.65 -17.16 7.65
CA GLY A 61 -15.04 -17.27 9.07
C GLY A 61 -15.47 -16.00 9.82
N LEU A 62 -15.54 -14.82 9.19
CA LEU A 62 -16.25 -13.69 9.84
C LEU A 62 -17.76 -13.97 9.78
N PRO A 63 -18.49 -13.90 10.89
CA PRO A 63 -19.94 -14.02 10.85
C PRO A 63 -20.50 -12.88 10.00
N LEU A 64 -21.22 -13.25 8.93
CA LEU A 64 -22.08 -12.32 8.18
C LEU A 64 -23.16 -11.82 9.14
N HIS A 65 -22.91 -10.71 9.82
CA HIS A 65 -23.91 -10.07 10.65
C HIS A 65 -24.78 -9.18 9.77
N SER A 66 -25.87 -9.74 9.24
CA SER A 66 -26.94 -8.94 8.65
C SER A 66 -27.65 -8.13 9.75
N LEU A 67 -27.06 -7.02 10.18
CA LEU A 67 -27.75 -6.11 11.08
C LEU A 67 -28.82 -5.35 10.28
N ARG A 68 -30.09 -5.68 10.52
CA ARG A 68 -31.20 -4.82 10.11
C ARG A 68 -31.38 -3.73 11.16
N LEU A 69 -31.04 -2.49 10.82
CA LEU A 69 -31.38 -1.35 11.66
C LEU A 69 -32.86 -1.01 11.44
N GLY A 70 -33.74 -1.45 12.37
CA GLY A 70 -35.18 -1.14 12.37
C GLY A 70 -36.15 -2.32 12.49
N GLY A 71 -35.69 -3.55 12.70
CA GLY A 71 -36.57 -4.70 12.95
C GLY A 71 -36.84 -4.89 14.44
N GLN A 72 -38.08 -4.70 14.88
CA GLN A 72 -38.55 -5.15 16.20
C GLN A 72 -38.26 -6.64 16.36
N THR A 73 -37.70 -7.02 17.51
CA THR A 73 -37.58 -8.41 17.93
C THR A 73 -38.99 -8.98 18.11
N PRO A 74 -39.42 -10.05 17.41
CA PRO A 74 -40.61 -10.75 17.84
C PRO A 74 -40.24 -11.54 19.09
N ALA A 75 -40.72 -11.06 20.22
CA ALA A 75 -40.85 -11.87 21.42
C ALA A 75 -41.88 -13.00 21.17
N ASN A 76 -41.68 -14.12 21.87
CA ASN A 76 -42.54 -15.29 22.03
C ASN A 76 -42.63 -16.34 20.91
N GLY A 77 -41.89 -17.44 21.12
CA GLY A 77 -42.47 -18.72 21.54
C GLY A 77 -43.54 -19.37 20.66
N SER A 78 -43.14 -20.31 19.81
CA SER A 78 -43.91 -21.51 19.51
C SER A 78 -43.01 -22.61 18.92
N ARG A 79 -43.32 -23.86 19.30
CA ARG A 79 -42.57 -25.12 19.10
C ARG A 79 -42.28 -25.46 17.63
N PRO A 80 -41.28 -26.32 17.32
CA PRO A 80 -41.07 -26.82 15.97
C PRO A 80 -42.12 -27.90 15.65
N ALA A 81 -42.74 -27.78 14.47
CA ALA A 81 -43.51 -28.84 13.84
C ALA A 81 -42.75 -29.31 12.60
N ASP A 82 -42.69 -30.61 12.47
CA ASP A 82 -41.91 -31.39 11.52
C ASP A 82 -42.27 -31.07 10.06
N ALA A 83 -41.24 -30.90 9.23
CA ALA A 83 -41.35 -31.08 7.78
C ALA A 83 -40.09 -31.81 7.30
N GLN A 84 -40.25 -33.12 7.20
CA GLN A 84 -39.25 -34.06 6.72
C GLN A 84 -39.43 -34.25 5.22
N THR A 85 -38.47 -33.79 4.42
CA THR A 85 -38.30 -34.27 3.04
C THR A 85 -36.82 -34.47 2.75
N ARG A 86 -36.48 -35.73 2.43
CA ARG A 86 -35.15 -36.26 2.09
C ARG A 86 -34.69 -35.87 0.67
N HIS A 87 -33.38 -36.05 0.48
CA HIS A 87 -32.58 -36.29 -0.73
C HIS A 87 -31.69 -35.10 -1.15
N GLY A 88 -30.36 -35.21 -1.25
CA GLY A 88 -29.47 -36.36 -1.15
C GLY A 88 -28.04 -35.95 -0.76
N SER A 89 -27.34 -36.92 -0.18
CA SER A 89 -25.96 -36.89 0.26
C SER A 89 -24.99 -36.78 -0.92
N HIS A 90 -24.17 -35.72 -0.94
CA HIS A 90 -22.88 -35.75 -1.59
C HIS A 90 -21.83 -35.28 -0.57
N GLU A 91 -21.31 -36.25 0.19
CA GLU A 91 -19.98 -36.15 0.75
C GLU A 91 -19.00 -36.34 -0.42
N ALA A 92 -18.21 -35.30 -0.71
CA ALA A 92 -17.02 -35.42 -1.53
C ALA A 92 -15.96 -34.43 -1.01
N HIS A 93 -15.04 -35.00 -0.24
CA HIS A 93 -13.63 -34.64 -0.11
C HIS A 93 -13.24 -33.16 0.08
N GLU A 94 -12.79 -32.88 1.31
CA GLU A 94 -11.77 -31.88 1.59
C GLU A 94 -10.50 -32.16 0.76
N SER A 95 -10.13 -31.21 -0.10
CA SER A 95 -8.75 -31.02 -0.54
C SER A 95 -8.53 -29.57 -0.98
N GLY A 96 -7.66 -28.86 -0.26
CA GLY A 96 -6.72 -27.87 -0.81
C GLY A 96 -7.24 -26.72 -1.68
N MET A 97 -7.14 -25.51 -1.14
CA MET A 97 -6.61 -24.33 -1.84
C MET A 97 -7.12 -24.05 -3.26
N ASP A 98 -8.27 -23.39 -3.35
CA ASP A 98 -8.57 -22.50 -4.48
C ASP A 98 -9.22 -21.22 -3.93
N ALA A 99 -8.47 -20.12 -3.90
CA ALA A 99 -9.07 -18.80 -3.81
C ALA A 99 -9.90 -18.59 -5.07
N MET A 100 -11.22 -18.80 -4.97
CA MET A 100 -12.17 -18.71 -6.07
C MET A 100 -12.19 -17.31 -6.72
N PRO A 101 -12.43 -17.22 -8.03
CA PRO A 101 -12.35 -15.98 -8.82
C PRO A 101 -13.49 -15.03 -8.47
N GLY A 102 -13.17 -13.96 -7.74
CA GLY A 102 -14.09 -12.89 -7.41
C GLY A 102 -13.35 -11.55 -7.41
N ILE A 103 -14.09 -10.46 -7.64
CA ILE A 103 -13.54 -9.10 -7.52
C ILE A 103 -13.12 -8.86 -6.06
N THR A 104 -11.95 -8.26 -5.88
CA THR A 104 -11.46 -7.82 -4.57
C THR A 104 -11.79 -6.35 -4.35
N MET A 105 -11.63 -5.89 -3.10
CA MET A 105 -11.80 -4.47 -2.79
C MET A 105 -10.86 -3.55 -3.61
N ASP A 106 -9.62 -3.99 -3.89
CA ASP A 106 -8.66 -3.24 -4.71
C ASP A 106 -9.08 -3.12 -6.19
N ASP A 107 -10.00 -3.99 -6.67
CA ASP A 107 -10.49 -3.96 -8.06
C ASP A 107 -11.68 -3.00 -8.26
N LEU A 108 -12.24 -2.48 -7.16
CA LEU A 108 -13.36 -1.54 -7.21
C LEU A 108 -12.89 -0.14 -7.61
N PRO A 109 -13.75 0.69 -8.24
CA PRO A 109 -13.42 2.06 -8.65
C PRO A 109 -13.44 3.02 -7.45
N LEU A 110 -12.64 2.74 -6.42
CA LEU A 110 -12.51 3.53 -5.21
C LEU A 110 -11.15 4.26 -5.21
N PRO A 111 -11.12 5.57 -4.95
CA PRO A 111 -9.87 6.33 -5.00
C PRO A 111 -8.92 5.97 -3.84
N GLN A 112 -9.46 5.54 -2.70
CA GLN A 112 -8.69 5.12 -1.52
C GLN A 112 -9.34 3.89 -0.89
N VAL A 113 -8.50 2.89 -0.61
CA VAL A 113 -8.91 1.62 -0.01
C VAL A 113 -7.98 1.33 1.19
N PRO A 114 -8.52 1.04 2.39
CA PRO A 114 -7.70 0.58 3.50
C PRO A 114 -6.87 -0.65 3.09
N TRP A 115 -5.55 -0.58 3.26
CA TRP A 115 -4.62 -1.58 2.74
C TRP A 115 -4.98 -3.00 3.18
N ALA A 116 -5.39 -3.15 4.45
CA ALA A 116 -5.75 -4.42 5.06
C ALA A 116 -7.02 -5.06 4.46
N ALA A 117 -7.94 -4.25 3.92
CA ALA A 117 -9.16 -4.73 3.26
C ALA A 117 -8.98 -4.92 1.74
N GLY A 118 -7.88 -4.44 1.14
CA GLY A 118 -7.70 -4.43 -0.31
C GLY A 118 -7.78 -5.81 -0.98
N ALA A 119 -7.20 -6.84 -0.35
CA ALA A 119 -7.24 -8.21 -0.84
C ALA A 119 -8.49 -8.99 -0.41
N ALA A 120 -9.40 -8.36 0.35
CA ALA A 120 -10.64 -9.00 0.79
C ALA A 120 -11.57 -9.23 -0.42
N PRO A 121 -12.15 -10.42 -0.57
CA PRO A 121 -13.15 -10.66 -1.59
C PRO A 121 -14.41 -9.83 -1.28
N VAL A 122 -14.99 -9.23 -2.31
CA VAL A 122 -16.24 -8.49 -2.18
C VAL A 122 -17.40 -9.49 -2.04
N PRO A 123 -18.22 -9.40 -0.97
CA PRO A 123 -19.42 -10.23 -0.83
C PRO A 123 -20.42 -10.00 -1.96
N GLN A 124 -21.30 -10.97 -2.18
CA GLN A 124 -22.37 -10.86 -3.16
C GLN A 124 -23.70 -10.58 -2.48
N SER A 125 -24.54 -9.75 -3.12
CA SER A 125 -25.95 -9.64 -2.74
C SER A 125 -26.71 -10.85 -3.25
N HIS A 126 -27.66 -11.31 -2.46
CA HIS A 126 -28.57 -12.38 -2.83
C HIS A 126 -30.01 -11.86 -2.77
N ASP A 127 -30.92 -12.50 -3.52
CA ASP A 127 -32.36 -12.22 -3.52
C ASP A 127 -32.80 -10.92 -4.23
N ALA A 128 -32.74 -10.95 -5.57
CA ALA A 128 -33.13 -9.87 -6.49
C ALA A 128 -34.65 -9.51 -6.51
N GLY A 129 -35.42 -9.95 -5.52
CA GLY A 129 -36.88 -9.76 -5.46
C GLY A 129 -37.34 -8.50 -4.72
N ALA A 130 -36.44 -7.78 -4.04
CA ALA A 130 -36.77 -6.57 -3.29
C ALA A 130 -36.35 -5.30 -4.05
N ALA A 131 -37.12 -4.22 -3.89
CA ALA A 131 -36.76 -2.91 -4.45
C ALA A 131 -35.42 -2.45 -3.87
N ALA A 132 -34.43 -2.24 -4.76
CA ALA A 132 -33.10 -1.82 -4.36
C ALA A 132 -33.15 -0.52 -3.54
N PRO A 133 -32.41 -0.41 -2.41
CA PRO A 133 -32.36 0.81 -1.65
C PRO A 133 -31.71 1.90 -2.50
N THR A 134 -32.27 3.10 -2.47
CA THR A 134 -31.65 4.24 -3.15
C THR A 134 -30.29 4.56 -2.53
N LEU A 135 -29.37 5.14 -3.31
CA LEU A 135 -28.10 5.63 -2.77
C LEU A 135 -28.30 6.57 -1.57
N GLY A 136 -29.34 7.41 -1.61
CA GLY A 136 -29.69 8.29 -0.49
C GLY A 136 -30.03 7.54 0.80
N ARG A 137 -30.64 6.35 0.70
CA ARG A 137 -30.90 5.48 1.86
C ARG A 137 -29.61 4.87 2.42
N VAL A 138 -28.69 4.46 1.55
CA VAL A 138 -27.36 3.97 1.96
C VAL A 138 -26.58 5.08 2.66
N VAL A 139 -26.57 6.30 2.11
CA VAL A 139 -25.94 7.48 2.71
C VAL A 139 -26.56 7.83 4.07
N ALA A 140 -27.90 7.78 4.17
CA ALA A 140 -28.59 7.99 5.44
C ALA A 140 -28.22 6.93 6.49
N GLN A 141 -28.07 5.67 6.08
CA GLN A 141 -27.59 4.58 6.93
C GLN A 141 -26.13 4.78 7.36
N MET A 142 -25.24 5.26 6.47
CA MET A 142 -23.86 5.57 6.85
C MET A 142 -23.81 6.65 7.94
N ARG A 143 -24.68 7.66 7.85
CA ARG A 143 -24.81 8.70 8.87
C ARG A 143 -25.19 8.14 10.24
N THR A 144 -26.09 7.15 10.31
CA THR A 144 -26.46 6.54 11.60
C THR A 144 -25.32 5.71 12.20
N LEU A 145 -24.38 5.25 11.37
CA LEU A 145 -23.16 4.55 11.80
C LEU A 145 -22.01 5.50 12.15
N GLY A 146 -22.24 6.82 12.12
CA GLY A 146 -21.24 7.86 12.41
C GLY A 146 -20.35 8.25 11.22
N LEU A 147 -20.63 7.75 10.02
CA LEU A 147 -19.91 8.12 8.79
C LEU A 147 -20.66 9.28 8.13
N THR A 148 -20.26 10.50 8.48
CA THR A 148 -20.90 11.73 7.98
C THR A 148 -20.28 12.25 6.69
N ASP A 149 -18.98 12.07 6.52
CA ASP A 149 -18.16 12.59 5.41
C ASP A 149 -16.89 11.74 5.21
N GLY A 150 -16.11 12.08 4.17
CA GLY A 150 -14.78 11.49 3.95
C GLY A 150 -14.77 10.00 3.61
N TYR A 151 -15.90 9.44 3.19
CA TYR A 151 -16.01 8.08 2.66
C TYR A 151 -16.41 8.09 1.19
N ASP A 152 -15.96 7.07 0.47
CA ASP A 152 -16.31 6.82 -0.93
C ASP A 152 -17.26 5.63 -1.02
N VAL A 153 -18.17 5.66 -2.00
CA VAL A 153 -19.12 4.58 -2.24
C VAL A 153 -18.97 4.07 -3.67
N ALA A 154 -18.57 2.82 -3.82
CA ALA A 154 -18.69 2.10 -5.08
C ALA A 154 -20.11 1.54 -5.21
N LEU A 155 -20.74 1.81 -6.35
CA LEU A 155 -22.08 1.33 -6.68
C LEU A 155 -22.02 -0.11 -7.18
N PRO A 156 -23.07 -0.92 -6.93
CA PRO A 156 -23.16 -2.25 -7.51
C PRO A 156 -23.24 -2.15 -9.05
N ALA A 157 -22.35 -2.87 -9.74
CA ALA A 157 -22.28 -2.89 -11.20
C ALA A 157 -22.99 -4.11 -11.84
N SER A 158 -23.47 -5.05 -11.02
CA SER A 158 -24.11 -6.29 -11.45
C SER A 158 -25.27 -6.66 -10.53
N VAL A 159 -26.08 -7.65 -10.94
CA VAL A 159 -27.20 -8.20 -10.15
C VAL A 159 -26.75 -8.87 -8.83
N SER A 160 -25.51 -9.31 -8.72
CA SER A 160 -24.95 -9.84 -7.47
C SER A 160 -24.06 -8.83 -6.75
N GLY A 161 -23.92 -7.61 -7.28
CA GLY A 161 -23.09 -6.55 -6.69
C GLY A 161 -23.60 -6.05 -5.35
N VAL A 162 -22.76 -5.32 -4.64
CA VAL A 162 -23.06 -4.69 -3.34
C VAL A 162 -22.66 -3.21 -3.40
N TYR A 163 -23.31 -2.37 -2.60
CA TYR A 163 -22.77 -1.06 -2.30
C TYR A 163 -21.54 -1.25 -1.41
N THR A 164 -20.40 -0.73 -1.82
CA THR A 164 -19.16 -0.84 -1.04
C THR A 164 -18.73 0.53 -0.57
N VAL A 165 -18.63 0.70 0.75
CA VAL A 165 -18.24 1.95 1.39
C VAL A 165 -16.81 1.82 1.90
N SER A 166 -15.94 2.71 1.45
CA SER A 166 -14.55 2.83 1.90
C SER A 166 -14.40 4.09 2.74
N TYR A 167 -14.02 3.95 4.00
CA TYR A 167 -13.73 5.06 4.89
C TYR A 167 -12.26 5.02 5.32
N PHE A 168 -11.49 6.00 4.84
CA PHE A 168 -10.03 6.04 4.99
C PHE A 168 -9.56 7.41 5.53
N PRO A 169 -9.94 7.77 6.77
CA PRO A 169 -9.65 9.08 7.36
C PRO A 169 -8.17 9.25 7.73
N THR A 170 -7.84 10.41 8.30
CA THR A 170 -6.48 10.73 8.73
C THR A 170 -5.98 9.89 9.92
N ASP A 171 -6.87 9.53 10.85
CA ASP A 171 -6.58 8.59 11.94
C ASP A 171 -6.85 7.14 11.47
N PRO A 172 -5.80 6.30 11.34
CA PRO A 172 -5.93 4.89 10.99
C PRO A 172 -6.94 4.11 11.83
N LYS A 173 -7.11 4.47 13.11
CA LYS A 173 -8.01 3.74 14.01
C LYS A 173 -9.49 3.82 13.61
N LEU A 174 -9.82 4.79 12.77
CA LEU A 174 -11.17 5.01 12.27
C LEU A 174 -11.40 4.36 10.91
N GLU A 175 -10.37 3.75 10.29
CA GLU A 175 -10.51 3.05 9.00
C GLU A 175 -11.60 1.98 9.08
N ARG A 176 -12.46 1.98 8.05
CA ARG A 176 -13.62 1.10 7.99
C ARG A 176 -14.01 0.77 6.55
N THR A 177 -14.43 -0.46 6.31
CA THR A 177 -14.97 -0.91 5.03
C THR A 177 -16.30 -1.60 5.27
N LEU A 178 -17.35 -1.16 4.59
CA LEU A 178 -18.70 -1.72 4.72
C LEU A 178 -19.19 -2.23 3.37
N TYR A 179 -19.85 -3.37 3.39
CA TYR A 179 -20.55 -3.93 2.24
C TYR A 179 -22.04 -3.98 2.55
N VAL A 180 -22.85 -3.32 1.72
CA VAL A 180 -24.30 -3.22 1.91
C VAL A 180 -25.01 -3.92 0.76
N ASP A 181 -25.90 -4.83 1.13
CA ASP A 181 -26.74 -5.59 0.21
C ASP A 181 -27.62 -4.64 -0.63
N GLN A 182 -27.57 -4.81 -1.96
CA GLN A 182 -28.24 -3.92 -2.90
C GLN A 182 -29.76 -4.15 -3.03
N TYR A 183 -30.33 -5.13 -2.34
CA TYR A 183 -31.76 -5.42 -2.38
C TYR A 183 -32.41 -5.18 -1.02
N ARG A 184 -31.73 -5.58 0.06
CA ARG A 184 -32.25 -5.51 1.43
C ARG A 184 -31.72 -4.32 2.22
N GLY A 185 -30.64 -3.68 1.79
CA GLY A 185 -29.94 -2.65 2.56
C GLY A 185 -29.30 -3.18 3.85
N ALA A 186 -29.15 -4.50 3.97
CA ALA A 186 -28.49 -5.13 5.09
C ALA A 186 -26.98 -4.94 4.97
N ILE A 187 -26.32 -4.64 6.08
CA ILE A 187 -24.85 -4.64 6.11
C ILE A 187 -24.42 -6.10 6.08
N LEU A 188 -23.78 -6.53 5.00
CA LEU A 188 -23.27 -7.87 4.83
C LEU A 188 -21.97 -8.05 5.61
N LYS A 189 -21.13 -7.01 5.62
CA LYS A 189 -19.83 -7.04 6.28
C LYS A 189 -19.40 -5.63 6.71
N ASP A 190 -18.82 -5.55 7.90
CA ASP A 190 -18.29 -4.34 8.54
C ASP A 190 -16.88 -4.63 9.04
N ILE A 191 -15.86 -4.17 8.30
CA ILE A 191 -14.45 -4.36 8.65
C ILE A 191 -13.94 -3.06 9.27
N ARG A 192 -13.39 -3.13 10.47
CA ARG A 192 -12.82 -1.98 11.20
C ARG A 192 -11.32 -2.15 11.41
N TYR A 193 -10.64 -1.06 11.73
CA TYR A 193 -9.23 -1.10 12.13
C TYR A 193 -8.93 -2.13 13.24
N GLY A 194 -9.85 -2.28 14.20
CA GLY A 194 -9.73 -3.26 15.28
C GLY A 194 -9.54 -4.69 14.77
N ASP A 195 -10.18 -5.00 13.63
CA ASP A 195 -10.18 -6.32 13.01
C ASP A 195 -8.88 -6.59 12.23
N TYR A 196 -8.08 -5.56 11.91
CA TYR A 196 -6.85 -5.74 11.15
C TYR A 196 -5.80 -6.55 11.92
N GLY A 197 -5.06 -7.37 11.18
CA GLY A 197 -3.87 -8.05 11.68
C GLY A 197 -2.74 -7.07 12.02
N ALA A 198 -1.70 -7.55 12.71
CA ALA A 198 -0.59 -6.69 13.16
C ALA A 198 0.10 -5.95 12.00
N ILE A 199 0.29 -6.62 10.85
CA ILE A 199 0.87 -5.98 9.66
C ILE A 199 -0.11 -4.97 9.08
N GLY A 200 -1.40 -5.30 8.99
CA GLY A 200 -2.42 -4.35 8.52
C GLY A 200 -2.42 -3.06 9.34
N LYS A 201 -2.41 -3.19 10.67
CA LYS A 201 -2.33 -2.06 11.61
C LYS A 201 -1.06 -1.23 11.42
N ALA A 202 0.09 -1.87 11.28
CA ALA A 202 1.36 -1.20 11.05
C ALA A 202 1.39 -0.47 9.70
N VAL A 203 0.86 -1.09 8.64
CA VAL A 203 0.79 -0.48 7.31
C VAL A 203 -0.18 0.71 7.30
N SER A 204 -1.36 0.62 7.92
CA SER A 204 -2.29 1.77 8.00
C SER A 204 -1.64 2.98 8.69
N TYR A 205 -0.89 2.76 9.78
CA TYR A 205 -0.09 3.81 10.41
C TYR A 205 1.02 4.34 9.51
N GLY A 206 1.79 3.43 8.90
CA GLY A 206 2.86 3.77 7.97
C GLY A 206 2.36 4.66 6.84
N THR A 207 1.26 4.28 6.19
CA THR A 207 0.64 5.04 5.10
C THR A 207 0.18 6.41 5.57
N SER A 208 -0.49 6.51 6.71
CA SER A 208 -0.95 7.82 7.22
C SER A 208 0.19 8.73 7.63
N LEU A 209 1.31 8.17 8.11
CA LEU A 209 2.55 8.91 8.35
C LEU A 209 3.17 9.37 7.03
N HIS A 210 3.34 8.46 6.06
CA HIS A 210 3.94 8.72 4.75
C HIS A 210 3.18 9.80 3.96
N MET A 211 1.85 9.73 3.94
CA MET A 211 0.97 10.70 3.27
C MET A 211 0.89 12.05 4.00
N GLY A 212 1.57 12.22 5.14
CA GLY A 212 1.57 13.49 5.86
C GLY A 212 0.26 13.79 6.61
N ARG A 213 -0.62 12.81 6.82
CA ARG A 213 -1.99 13.06 7.31
C ARG A 213 -2.24 12.77 8.79
N TYR A 214 -1.45 11.90 9.43
CA TYR A 214 -1.75 11.42 10.80
C TYR A 214 -1.65 12.52 11.88
N LEU A 215 -0.51 13.17 12.05
CA LEU A 215 -0.29 14.23 13.07
C LEU A 215 -0.57 15.64 12.53
N GLY A 216 -1.41 15.76 11.50
CA GLY A 216 -1.70 17.02 10.83
C GLY A 216 -0.44 17.77 10.38
N LEU A 217 -0.35 19.06 10.74
CA LEU A 217 0.73 19.95 10.31
C LEU A 217 2.13 19.42 10.67
N LEU A 218 2.31 18.82 11.84
CA LEU A 218 3.62 18.29 12.26
C LEU A 218 4.11 17.23 11.26
N ASN A 219 3.23 16.31 10.88
CA ASN A 219 3.57 15.26 9.93
C ASN A 219 3.88 15.84 8.54
N GLN A 220 3.11 16.82 8.09
CA GLN A 220 3.36 17.52 6.82
C GLN A 220 4.72 18.24 6.80
N LEU A 221 5.08 18.92 7.89
CA LEU A 221 6.39 19.58 8.01
C LEU A 221 7.54 18.59 7.98
N VAL A 222 7.40 17.43 8.63
CA VAL A 222 8.40 16.35 8.57
C VAL A 222 8.55 15.81 7.13
N CYS A 223 7.44 15.49 6.47
CA CYS A 223 7.46 15.02 5.07
C CYS A 223 8.04 16.08 4.12
N ALA A 224 7.71 17.36 4.32
CA ALA A 224 8.24 18.47 3.54
C ALA A 224 9.74 18.64 3.78
N ALA A 225 10.21 18.56 5.03
CA ALA A 225 11.63 18.65 5.36
C ALA A 225 12.44 17.50 4.74
N LEU A 226 11.93 16.27 4.78
CA LEU A 226 12.56 15.12 4.11
C LEU A 226 12.61 15.32 2.58
N SER A 227 11.53 15.79 1.98
CA SER A 227 11.44 16.04 0.52
C SER A 227 12.38 17.15 0.07
N LEU A 228 12.39 18.30 0.76
CA LEU A 228 13.30 19.40 0.50
C LEU A 228 14.75 19.01 0.77
N GLY A 229 14.98 18.18 1.80
CA GLY A 229 16.29 17.61 2.10
C GLY A 229 16.83 16.75 0.96
N LEU A 230 16.01 15.86 0.40
CA LEU A 230 16.35 15.06 -0.77
C LEU A 230 16.63 15.95 -2.00
N ALA A 231 15.81 16.98 -2.23
CA ALA A 231 16.06 17.95 -3.30
C ALA A 231 17.40 18.69 -3.09
N ALA A 232 17.70 19.11 -1.86
CA ALA A 232 18.98 19.74 -1.52
C ALA A 232 20.17 18.79 -1.70
N LEU A 233 20.01 17.49 -1.40
CA LEU A 233 21.04 16.48 -1.70
C LEU A 233 21.28 16.35 -3.21
N ALA A 234 20.23 16.31 -4.03
CA ALA A 234 20.37 16.29 -5.48
C ALA A 234 21.09 17.54 -5.99
N VAL A 235 20.67 18.73 -5.55
CA VAL A 235 21.31 20.01 -5.93
C VAL A 235 22.77 20.05 -5.53
N THR A 236 23.09 19.72 -4.28
CA THR A 236 24.48 19.71 -3.78
C THR A 236 25.33 18.67 -4.50
N GLY A 237 24.76 17.50 -4.85
CA GLY A 237 25.40 16.50 -5.69
C GLY A 237 25.74 17.02 -7.09
N CYS A 238 24.77 17.67 -7.75
CA CYS A 238 24.97 18.31 -9.06
C CYS A 238 26.02 19.43 -9.01
N VAL A 239 25.98 20.29 -7.98
CA VAL A 239 26.98 21.35 -7.80
C VAL A 239 28.39 20.78 -7.61
N MET A 240 28.53 19.72 -6.81
CA MET A 240 29.81 19.04 -6.63
C MET A 240 30.31 18.38 -7.91
N TRP A 241 29.43 17.74 -8.67
CA TRP A 241 29.76 17.18 -9.98
C TRP A 241 30.21 18.28 -10.95
N TRP A 242 29.44 19.37 -11.07
CA TRP A 242 29.76 20.51 -11.92
C TRP A 242 31.13 21.09 -11.60
N LYS A 243 31.48 21.23 -10.31
CA LYS A 243 32.80 21.73 -9.88
C LYS A 243 33.96 20.75 -10.10
N ARG A 244 33.68 19.45 -10.34
CA ARG A 244 34.69 18.38 -10.50
C ARG A 244 34.83 17.87 -11.93
N ARG A 245 33.89 18.18 -12.84
CA ARG A 245 33.93 17.74 -14.23
C ARG A 245 35.22 18.23 -14.94
N PRO A 246 35.74 17.49 -15.92
CA PRO A 246 36.88 17.96 -16.71
C PRO A 246 36.53 19.24 -17.48
N ALA A 247 37.48 20.16 -17.63
CA ALA A 247 37.25 21.39 -18.38
C ALA A 247 36.99 21.06 -19.86
N GLY A 248 35.98 21.68 -20.46
CA GLY A 248 35.66 21.51 -21.89
C GLY A 248 34.93 20.22 -22.27
N THR A 249 34.64 19.31 -21.34
CA THR A 249 33.90 18.06 -21.64
C THR A 249 32.85 17.72 -20.58
N LEU A 250 31.82 16.97 -20.99
CA LEU A 250 30.90 16.31 -20.07
C LEU A 250 31.46 14.91 -19.80
N GLY A 251 31.89 14.66 -18.57
CA GLY A 251 32.51 13.39 -18.21
C GLY A 251 32.53 13.14 -16.70
N ALA A 252 32.67 11.87 -16.32
CA ALA A 252 32.78 11.48 -14.93
C ALA A 252 34.10 12.01 -14.33
N PRO A 253 34.07 12.66 -13.15
CA PRO A 253 35.29 13.09 -12.49
C PRO A 253 36.20 11.91 -12.14
N ALA A 254 37.52 12.15 -12.15
CA ALA A 254 38.52 11.15 -11.78
C ALA A 254 38.20 10.49 -10.41
N ARG A 255 38.31 9.17 -10.35
CA ARG A 255 38.05 8.38 -9.15
C ARG A 255 39.12 8.69 -8.10
N GLU A 256 38.71 8.94 -6.85
CA GLU A 256 39.68 9.07 -5.75
C GLU A 256 40.39 7.71 -5.59
N ARG A 257 41.73 7.71 -5.64
CA ARG A 257 42.57 6.49 -5.77
C ARG A 257 42.54 5.60 -4.51
N THR A 258 42.06 6.11 -3.38
CA THR A 258 41.96 5.40 -2.10
C THR A 258 40.54 4.94 -1.84
N GLY A 259 40.14 3.82 -2.46
CA GLY A 259 38.81 3.23 -2.27
C GLY A 259 38.84 2.08 -1.27
N ALA A 260 38.05 2.16 -0.20
CA ALA A 260 37.71 1.01 0.63
C ALA A 260 37.15 -0.14 -0.25
N PRO A 261 37.29 -1.42 0.15
CA PRO A 261 36.82 -2.54 -0.67
C PRO A 261 35.31 -2.47 -0.89
N MET A 262 34.89 -2.11 -2.11
CA MET A 262 33.48 -1.96 -2.53
C MET A 262 32.71 -3.29 -2.64
N ARG A 263 33.27 -4.41 -2.15
CA ARG A 263 32.66 -5.75 -2.29
C ARG A 263 31.31 -5.81 -1.57
N GLY A 264 31.26 -5.34 -0.32
CA GLY A 264 30.01 -5.29 0.46
C GLY A 264 28.93 -4.43 -0.20
N TRP A 265 29.30 -3.25 -0.71
CA TRP A 265 28.38 -2.39 -1.45
C TRP A 265 27.84 -3.03 -2.72
N LYS A 266 28.69 -3.69 -3.51
CA LYS A 266 28.26 -4.42 -4.71
C LYS A 266 27.31 -5.55 -4.36
N LEU A 267 27.63 -6.35 -3.33
CA LEU A 267 26.75 -7.41 -2.86
C LEU A 267 25.40 -6.85 -2.39
N GLY A 268 25.40 -5.75 -1.64
CA GLY A 268 24.18 -5.07 -1.20
C GLY A 268 23.32 -4.59 -2.38
N LEU A 269 23.92 -3.98 -3.41
CA LEU A 269 23.18 -3.58 -4.62
C LEU A 269 22.61 -4.77 -5.39
N VAL A 270 23.33 -5.89 -5.46
CA VAL A 270 22.83 -7.12 -6.10
C VAL A 270 21.64 -7.66 -5.31
N LEU A 271 21.76 -7.80 -3.98
CA LEU A 271 20.66 -8.27 -3.13
C LEU A 271 19.46 -7.34 -3.23
N LEU A 272 19.67 -6.03 -3.21
CA LEU A 272 18.60 -5.05 -3.37
C LEU A 272 17.95 -5.15 -4.76
N GLY A 273 18.73 -5.39 -5.82
CA GLY A 273 18.23 -5.62 -7.18
C GLY A 273 17.41 -6.89 -7.32
N LEU A 274 17.69 -7.92 -6.51
CA LEU A 274 16.89 -9.14 -6.44
C LEU A 274 15.57 -8.90 -5.69
N VAL A 275 15.62 -8.17 -4.55
CA VAL A 275 14.42 -7.81 -3.77
C VAL A 275 13.53 -6.83 -4.53
N PHE A 276 14.13 -5.93 -5.33
CA PHE A 276 13.45 -4.95 -6.16
C PHE A 276 13.82 -5.15 -7.64
N PRO A 277 13.20 -6.13 -8.34
CA PRO A 277 13.60 -6.53 -9.70
C PRO A 277 13.64 -5.38 -10.69
N LEU A 278 12.69 -4.44 -10.63
CA LEU A 278 12.66 -3.28 -11.52
C LEU A 278 13.88 -2.38 -11.33
N MET A 279 14.35 -2.20 -10.09
CA MET A 279 15.59 -1.50 -9.80
C MET A 279 16.80 -2.29 -10.31
N GLY A 280 16.81 -3.62 -10.14
CA GLY A 280 17.86 -4.48 -10.69
C GLY A 280 18.00 -4.34 -12.21
N VAL A 281 16.88 -4.37 -12.94
CA VAL A 281 16.83 -4.21 -14.39
C VAL A 281 17.34 -2.82 -14.82
N THR A 282 16.93 -1.75 -14.14
CA THR A 282 17.42 -0.40 -14.48
C THR A 282 18.91 -0.22 -14.23
N LEU A 283 19.45 -0.80 -13.15
CA LEU A 283 20.89 -0.79 -12.88
C LEU A 283 21.68 -1.51 -13.98
N VAL A 284 21.20 -2.69 -14.41
CA VAL A 284 21.81 -3.44 -15.51
C VAL A 284 21.73 -2.66 -16.83
N ALA A 285 20.58 -2.07 -17.14
CA ALA A 285 20.38 -1.25 -18.35
C ALA A 285 21.32 -0.04 -18.39
N VAL A 286 21.44 0.70 -17.28
CA VAL A 286 22.37 1.84 -17.16
C VAL A 286 23.81 1.38 -17.31
N TRP A 287 24.18 0.24 -16.71
CA TRP A 287 25.52 -0.33 -16.85
C TRP A 287 25.86 -0.71 -18.30
N PHE A 288 24.91 -1.30 -19.04
CA PHE A 288 25.09 -1.57 -20.48
C PHE A 288 25.19 -0.29 -21.30
N ALA A 289 24.33 0.69 -21.05
CA ALA A 289 24.36 1.99 -21.74
C ALA A 289 25.68 2.72 -21.51
N ASP A 290 26.19 2.76 -20.27
CA ASP A 290 27.48 3.35 -19.91
C ASP A 290 28.64 2.68 -20.67
N ARG A 291 28.64 1.35 -20.73
CA ARG A 291 29.63 0.56 -21.49
C ARG A 291 29.60 0.86 -22.99
N MET A 292 28.42 1.02 -23.57
CA MET A 292 28.27 1.28 -25.01
C MET A 292 28.69 2.71 -25.40
N ILE A 293 28.37 3.70 -24.56
CA ILE A 293 28.60 5.12 -24.84
C ILE A 293 30.05 5.53 -24.50
N PHE A 294 30.56 5.13 -23.33
CA PHE A 294 31.85 5.59 -22.82
C PHE A 294 32.96 4.53 -22.85
N GLY A 295 32.62 3.25 -23.06
CA GLY A 295 33.59 2.15 -23.08
C GLY A 295 34.50 2.11 -24.30
N ARG A 296 34.19 2.87 -25.37
CA ARG A 296 34.99 2.92 -26.61
C ARG A 296 36.21 3.85 -26.54
N SER A 297 36.35 4.66 -25.50
CA SER A 297 37.40 5.70 -25.40
C SER A 297 38.73 5.19 -24.82
N SER A 298 38.93 3.87 -24.72
CA SER A 298 40.16 3.27 -24.17
C SER A 298 40.78 2.28 -25.14
N GLN A 299 41.12 2.74 -26.34
CA GLN A 299 42.25 2.12 -27.05
C GLN A 299 43.54 2.76 -26.54
N PRO A 300 44.51 1.97 -26.02
CA PRO A 300 45.86 2.46 -25.84
C PRO A 300 46.41 2.78 -27.23
N VAL A 301 46.90 4.00 -27.42
CA VAL A 301 47.78 4.31 -28.55
C VAL A 301 48.99 3.40 -28.38
N ALA A 302 49.13 2.42 -29.27
CA ALA A 302 50.33 1.59 -29.35
C ALA A 302 51.52 2.49 -29.70
N SER A 303 52.53 2.49 -28.84
CA SER A 303 53.88 3.00 -29.10
C SER A 303 54.79 1.85 -29.52
#